data_AF-A0A2E1DLH6-F1
#
_entry.id   AF-A0A2E1DLH6-F1
#
_cell.length_a   1.000
_cell.length_b   1.000
_cell.length_c   1.000
_cell.angle_alpha   90.00
_cell.angle_beta   90.00
_cell.angle_gamma   90.00
#
_symmetry.space_group_name_H-M   'P 1'
#
loop_
_entity.id
_entity.type
_entity.pdbx_description
1 polymer ?
#
loop_
_entity_poly.entity_id
_entity_poly.type
_entity_poly.pdbx_seq_one_letter_code
_entity_poly.pdbx_strand_id
1 'polypeptide(L)'
;MTRSVAVAPSTRPEMFDVLCKSVQDAGANLCTVEDAEGLIWADPSKANFFPEISESAPNLKWIQLPYAGIEPFVPYLDDKWTWTCGKGIYAREVAETALTLSLGGFKNLHGYSRATSWGEPIGRVLGDSRV
;
A
#
# COMPACT_ATOMS: atom_id res chain seq x y z
N MET A 1 -24.76 -11.80 8.03
CA MET A 1 -23.84 -12.94 8.15
C MET A 1 -22.45 -12.38 8.35
N THR A 2 -21.66 -12.97 9.24
CA THR A 2 -20.23 -12.65 9.41
C THR A 2 -19.47 -13.10 8.17
N ARG A 3 -18.59 -12.26 7.62
CA ARG A 3 -17.79 -12.60 6.44
C ARG A 3 -16.62 -13.50 6.82
N SER A 4 -16.35 -14.55 6.04
CA SER A 4 -15.18 -15.43 6.20
C SER A 4 -13.99 -14.87 5.42
N VAL A 5 -12.91 -14.53 6.13
CA VAL A 5 -11.75 -13.84 5.59
C VAL A 5 -10.48 -14.58 5.95
N ALA A 6 -9.64 -14.83 4.96
CA ALA A 6 -8.28 -15.31 5.14
C ALA A 6 -7.26 -14.17 5.01
N VAL A 7 -6.13 -14.34 5.68
CA VAL A 7 -4.94 -13.49 5.53
C VAL A 7 -3.82 -14.40 5.02
N ALA A 8 -3.18 -14.04 3.92
CA ALA A 8 -2.06 -14.81 3.36
C ALA A 8 -1.18 -13.94 2.45
N PRO A 9 0.07 -14.31 2.17
CA PRO A 9 0.85 -15.35 2.84
C PRO A 9 1.37 -14.87 4.21
N SER A 10 1.79 -15.80 5.07
CA SER A 10 2.40 -15.50 6.39
C SER A 10 3.91 -15.21 6.33
N THR A 11 4.45 -14.94 5.14
CA THR A 11 5.89 -14.73 4.91
C THR A 11 6.44 -13.46 5.55
N ARG A 12 5.56 -12.54 5.97
CA ARG A 12 5.89 -11.33 6.72
C ARG A 12 5.14 -11.33 8.06
N PRO A 13 5.69 -11.96 9.11
CA PRO A 13 4.95 -12.25 10.35
C PRO A 13 4.31 -11.02 10.99
N GLU A 14 5.03 -9.91 11.13
CA GLU A 14 4.50 -8.69 11.76
C GLU A 14 3.26 -8.14 11.03
N MET A 15 3.30 -8.13 9.68
CA MET A 15 2.17 -7.64 8.88
C MET A 15 1.01 -8.64 8.91
N PHE A 16 1.32 -9.94 8.82
CA PHE A 16 0.34 -11.01 8.93
C PHE A 16 -0.42 -10.93 10.26
N ASP A 17 0.28 -10.82 11.38
CA ASP A 17 -0.32 -10.79 12.72
C ASP A 17 -1.22 -9.56 12.90
N VAL A 18 -0.77 -8.39 12.46
CA VAL A 18 -1.57 -7.14 12.50
C VAL A 18 -2.84 -7.26 11.65
N LEU A 19 -2.75 -7.86 10.46
CA LEU A 19 -3.90 -8.03 9.57
C LEU A 19 -4.88 -9.08 10.10
N CYS A 20 -4.39 -10.20 10.66
CA CYS A 20 -5.22 -11.19 11.35
C CYS A 20 -5.99 -10.56 12.50
N LYS A 21 -5.31 -9.77 13.34
CA LYS A 21 -5.95 -9.00 14.41
C LYS A 21 -6.99 -8.01 13.87
N SER A 22 -6.66 -7.31 12.79
CA SER A 22 -7.59 -6.34 12.16
C SER A 22 -8.86 -6.99 11.63
N VAL A 23 -8.76 -8.21 11.06
CA VAL A 23 -9.93 -9.00 10.63
C VAL A 23 -10.84 -9.32 11.83
N GLN A 24 -10.25 -9.76 12.95
CA GLN A 24 -10.99 -10.08 14.17
C GLN A 24 -11.62 -8.84 14.81
N ASP A 25 -10.86 -7.75 14.92
CA ASP A 25 -11.31 -6.48 15.49
C ASP A 25 -12.43 -5.84 14.64
N ALA A 26 -12.45 -6.10 13.32
CA ALA A 26 -13.54 -5.72 12.41
C ALA A 26 -14.79 -6.62 12.51
N GLY A 27 -14.75 -7.68 13.34
CA GLY A 27 -15.85 -8.60 13.55
C GLY A 27 -16.04 -9.65 12.44
N ALA A 28 -15.05 -9.84 11.56
CA ALA A 28 -15.06 -10.89 10.56
C ALA A 28 -14.52 -12.22 11.12
N ASN A 29 -14.90 -13.33 10.49
CA ASN A 29 -14.42 -14.66 10.86
C ASN A 29 -13.08 -14.93 10.16
N LEU A 30 -12.00 -14.95 10.93
CA LEU A 30 -10.67 -15.33 10.42
C LEU A 30 -10.65 -16.85 10.17
N CYS A 31 -10.45 -17.26 8.92
CA CYS A 31 -10.46 -18.67 8.50
C CYS A 31 -9.26 -19.01 7.61
N THR A 32 -9.18 -20.27 7.19
CA THR A 32 -8.19 -20.70 6.18
C THR A 32 -8.59 -20.22 4.79
N VAL A 33 -7.68 -20.31 3.83
CA VAL A 33 -7.87 -19.83 2.46
C VAL A 33 -8.99 -20.61 1.74
N GLU A 34 -9.12 -21.90 2.04
CA GLU A 34 -10.09 -22.81 1.43
C GLU A 34 -11.54 -22.44 1.74
N ASP A 35 -11.78 -21.93 2.95
CA ASP A 35 -13.09 -21.55 3.47
C ASP A 35 -13.41 -20.05 3.26
N ALA A 36 -12.44 -19.27 2.78
CA ALA A 36 -12.55 -17.83 2.70
C ALA A 36 -13.37 -17.36 1.50
N GLU A 37 -14.23 -16.36 1.72
CA GLU A 37 -14.83 -15.58 0.64
C GLU A 37 -14.05 -14.29 0.33
N GLY A 38 -13.16 -13.90 1.24
CA GLY A 38 -12.28 -12.74 1.12
C GLY A 38 -10.84 -13.06 1.48
N LEU A 39 -9.89 -12.52 0.71
CA LEU A 39 -8.47 -12.69 0.96
C LEU A 39 -7.79 -11.33 1.18
N ILE A 40 -7.11 -11.15 2.32
CA ILE A 40 -6.23 -10.01 2.56
C ILE A 40 -4.79 -10.43 2.30
N TRP A 41 -4.12 -9.73 1.38
CA TRP A 41 -2.75 -10.06 1.01
C TRP A 41 -1.72 -9.44 1.95
N ALA A 42 -1.04 -10.26 2.73
CA ALA A 42 -0.17 -9.84 3.84
C ALA A 42 1.31 -9.61 3.47
N ASP A 43 1.72 -9.83 2.21
CA ASP A 43 3.09 -9.55 1.79
C ASP A 43 3.18 -9.04 0.34
N PRO A 44 3.30 -7.72 0.11
CA PRO A 44 3.36 -7.15 -1.25
C PRO A 44 4.55 -7.68 -2.08
N SER A 45 5.61 -8.18 -1.44
CA SER A 45 6.79 -8.71 -2.14
C SER A 45 6.61 -10.14 -2.66
N LYS A 46 5.51 -10.81 -2.29
CA LYS A 46 5.27 -12.24 -2.58
C LYS A 46 4.12 -12.47 -3.54
N ALA A 47 3.82 -11.51 -4.42
CA ALA A 47 2.78 -11.66 -5.44
C ALA A 47 2.92 -12.95 -6.28
N ASN A 48 4.13 -13.49 -6.43
CA ASN A 48 4.39 -14.75 -7.11
C ASN A 48 3.71 -15.98 -6.46
N PHE A 49 3.31 -15.93 -5.20
CA PHE A 49 2.52 -17.00 -4.54
C PHE A 49 1.02 -16.88 -4.78
N PHE A 50 0.57 -15.81 -5.45
CA PHE A 50 -0.85 -15.57 -5.68
C PHE A 50 -1.53 -16.70 -6.45
N PRO A 51 -0.98 -17.23 -7.57
CA PRO A 51 -1.64 -18.32 -8.31
C PRO A 51 -1.98 -19.52 -7.43
N GLU A 52 -0.99 -20.06 -6.71
CA GLU A 52 -1.14 -21.23 -5.83
C GLU A 52 -2.18 -20.99 -4.72
N ILE A 53 -2.10 -19.84 -4.04
CA ILE A 53 -3.03 -19.50 -2.95
C ILE A 53 -4.45 -19.26 -3.47
N SER A 54 -4.58 -18.63 -4.63
CA SER A 54 -5.90 -18.35 -5.22
C SER A 54 -6.58 -19.62 -5.75
N GLU A 55 -5.81 -20.61 -6.22
CA GLU A 55 -6.32 -21.91 -6.67
C GLU A 55 -6.86 -22.76 -5.51
N SER A 56 -6.30 -22.61 -4.29
CA SER A 56 -6.80 -23.30 -3.11
C SER A 56 -8.05 -22.65 -2.50
N ALA A 57 -8.55 -21.54 -3.06
CA ALA A 57 -9.64 -20.73 -2.51
C ALA A 57 -10.92 -20.83 -3.36
N PRO A 58 -11.67 -21.97 -3.35
CA PRO A 58 -12.81 -22.19 -4.24
C PRO A 58 -13.98 -21.22 -3.99
N ASN A 59 -14.06 -20.63 -2.80
CA ASN A 59 -15.14 -19.73 -2.39
C ASN A 59 -14.76 -18.24 -2.52
N LEU A 60 -13.56 -17.92 -2.99
CA LEU A 60 -13.01 -16.57 -3.01
C LEU A 60 -13.79 -15.65 -3.96
N LYS A 61 -14.25 -14.50 -3.44
CA LYS A 61 -15.05 -13.51 -4.19
C LYS A 61 -14.35 -12.16 -4.28
N TRP A 62 -13.53 -11.80 -3.29
CA TRP A 62 -12.86 -10.52 -3.24
C TRP A 62 -11.47 -10.60 -2.62
N ILE A 63 -10.61 -9.69 -3.04
CA ILE A 63 -9.21 -9.63 -2.62
C ILE A 63 -8.88 -8.19 -2.20
N GLN A 64 -8.28 -8.05 -1.02
CA GLN A 64 -7.77 -6.79 -0.50
C GLN A 64 -6.25 -6.78 -0.53
N LEU A 65 -5.69 -5.79 -1.25
CA LEU A 65 -4.28 -5.43 -1.21
C LEU A 65 -4.12 -4.23 -0.25
N PRO A 66 -3.67 -4.40 1.00
CA PRO A 66 -3.66 -3.33 2.02
C PRO A 66 -2.56 -2.28 1.80
N TYR A 67 -2.31 -1.90 0.54
CA TYR A 67 -1.31 -0.94 0.09
C TYR A 67 -1.77 -0.29 -1.22
N ALA A 68 -1.15 0.84 -1.58
CA ALA A 68 -1.52 1.60 -2.77
C ALA A 68 -0.86 1.07 -4.05
N GLY A 69 0.42 0.67 -3.99
CA GLY A 69 1.17 0.14 -5.14
C GLY A 69 0.87 -1.34 -5.35
N ILE A 70 0.19 -1.67 -6.44
CA ILE A 70 -0.27 -3.02 -6.77
C ILE A 70 0.43 -3.61 -8.00
N GLU A 71 1.47 -2.94 -8.51
CA GLU A 71 2.16 -3.29 -9.75
C GLU A 71 2.58 -4.77 -9.82
N PRO A 72 3.07 -5.41 -8.74
CA PRO A 72 3.40 -6.84 -8.77
C PRO A 72 2.21 -7.78 -9.01
N PHE A 73 0.97 -7.33 -8.79
CA PHE A 73 -0.25 -8.12 -8.95
C PHE A 73 -0.91 -7.97 -10.31
N VAL A 74 -0.48 -6.99 -11.13
CA VAL A 74 -1.04 -6.73 -12.47
C VAL A 74 -1.15 -8.01 -13.33
N PRO A 75 -0.15 -8.91 -13.37
CA PRO A 75 -0.25 -10.14 -14.17
C PRO A 75 -1.32 -11.14 -13.68
N TYR A 76 -1.82 -10.98 -12.46
CA TYR A 76 -2.76 -11.89 -11.81
C TYR A 76 -4.18 -11.34 -11.67
N LEU A 77 -4.40 -10.09 -12.11
CA LEU A 77 -5.72 -9.48 -12.08
C LEU A 77 -6.66 -10.27 -12.99
N ASP A 78 -7.80 -10.64 -12.42
CA ASP A 78 -8.84 -11.44 -13.05
C ASP A 78 -10.20 -10.90 -12.58
N ASP A 79 -11.11 -10.68 -13.54
CA ASP A 79 -12.43 -10.09 -13.32
C ASP A 79 -13.38 -10.98 -12.51
N LYS A 80 -13.04 -12.25 -12.28
CA LYS A 80 -13.83 -13.14 -11.42
C LYS A 80 -13.81 -12.72 -9.95
N TRP A 81 -12.86 -11.89 -9.54
CA TRP A 81 -12.76 -11.37 -8.18
C TRP A 81 -12.96 -9.86 -8.13
N THR A 82 -13.59 -9.39 -7.05
CA THR A 82 -13.58 -7.95 -6.73
C THR A 82 -12.24 -7.58 -6.09
N TRP A 83 -11.45 -6.75 -6.75
CA TRP A 83 -10.19 -6.25 -6.23
C TRP A 83 -10.37 -4.94 -5.49
N THR A 84 -9.84 -4.87 -4.27
CA THR A 84 -9.74 -3.65 -3.48
C THR A 84 -8.29 -3.40 -3.10
N CYS A 85 -7.91 -2.13 -2.96
CA CYS A 85 -6.57 -1.77 -2.52
C CYS A 85 -6.59 -0.59 -1.55
N GLY A 86 -5.47 -0.39 -0.85
CA GLY A 86 -5.26 0.72 0.09
C GLY A 86 -5.06 2.08 -0.60
N LYS A 87 -5.66 2.31 -1.78
CA LYS A 87 -5.52 3.59 -2.48
C LYS A 87 -6.12 4.71 -1.63
N GLY A 88 -5.37 5.79 -1.47
CA GLY A 88 -5.82 7.00 -0.75
C GLY A 88 -5.50 7.01 0.75
N ILE A 89 -5.16 5.88 1.37
CA ILE A 89 -4.91 5.82 2.82
C ILE A 89 -3.68 6.62 3.28
N TYR A 90 -2.75 6.88 2.35
CA TYR A 90 -1.54 7.69 2.59
C TYR A 90 -1.57 9.02 1.83
N ALA A 91 -2.71 9.39 1.21
CA ALA A 91 -2.74 10.49 0.24
C ALA A 91 -2.39 11.84 0.87
N ARG A 92 -2.85 12.10 2.10
CA ARG A 92 -2.59 13.36 2.80
C ARG A 92 -1.12 13.50 3.16
N GLU A 93 -0.56 12.48 3.78
CA GLU A 93 0.83 12.43 4.27
C GLU A 93 1.83 12.48 3.10
N VAL A 94 1.51 11.77 2.00
CA VAL A 94 2.29 11.83 0.76
C VAL A 94 2.20 13.22 0.13
N ALA A 95 1.02 13.86 0.12
CA ALA A 95 0.87 15.21 -0.41
C ALA A 95 1.68 16.24 0.41
N GLU A 96 1.66 16.15 1.74
CA GLU A 96 2.47 16.99 2.63
C GLU A 96 3.97 16.80 2.37
N THR A 97 4.41 15.55 2.23
CA THR A 97 5.81 15.24 1.92
C THR A 97 6.21 15.77 0.55
N ALA A 98 5.37 15.57 -0.47
CA ALA A 98 5.62 16.05 -1.82
C ALA A 98 5.71 17.59 -1.88
N LEU A 99 4.81 18.30 -1.19
CA LEU A 99 4.85 19.75 -1.08
C LEU A 99 6.12 20.22 -0.35
N THR A 100 6.46 19.56 0.76
CA THR A 100 7.66 19.89 1.55
C THR A 100 8.94 19.72 0.74
N LEU A 101 9.08 18.58 0.04
CA LEU A 101 10.23 18.32 -0.83
C LEU A 101 10.29 19.30 -2.00
N SER A 102 9.14 19.63 -2.60
CA SER A 102 9.05 20.64 -3.66
C SER A 102 9.53 21.99 -3.16
N LEU A 103 9.06 22.46 -2.00
CA LEU A 103 9.52 23.71 -1.38
C LEU A 103 11.02 23.67 -1.05
N GLY A 104 11.51 22.55 -0.51
CA GLY A 104 12.93 22.36 -0.22
C GLY A 104 13.82 22.44 -1.47
N GLY A 105 13.36 21.86 -2.58
CA GLY A 105 14.00 21.98 -3.89
C GLY A 105 13.96 23.40 -4.44
N PHE A 106 12.78 24.03 -4.44
CA PHE A 106 12.57 25.39 -4.91
C PHE A 106 13.42 26.41 -4.14
N LYS A 107 13.57 26.24 -2.83
CA LYS A 107 14.39 27.12 -1.99
C LYS A 107 15.87 26.72 -1.93
N ASN A 108 16.27 25.72 -2.71
CA ASN A 108 17.64 25.17 -2.71
C ASN A 108 18.13 24.83 -1.28
N LEU A 109 17.23 24.39 -0.39
CA LEU A 109 17.57 24.16 1.01
C LEU A 109 18.66 23.10 1.14
N HIS A 110 18.59 22.06 0.31
CA HIS A 110 19.62 21.04 0.25
C HIS A 110 20.99 21.64 -0.07
N GLY A 111 21.11 22.57 -1.03
CA GLY A 111 22.39 23.21 -1.35
C GLY A 111 22.89 24.09 -0.20
N TYR A 112 22.03 24.98 0.30
CA TYR A 112 22.39 25.92 1.36
C TYR A 112 22.74 25.23 2.68
N SER A 113 22.13 24.09 3.01
CA SER A 113 22.44 23.36 4.25
C SER A 113 23.86 22.80 4.31
N ARG A 114 24.59 22.76 3.18
CA ARG A 114 25.97 22.28 3.09
C ARG A 114 26.98 23.41 2.79
N ALA A 115 26.51 24.64 2.62
CA ALA A 115 27.37 25.77 2.30
C ALA A 115 28.23 26.14 3.51
N THR A 116 29.52 26.39 3.29
CA THR A 116 30.48 26.85 4.31
C THR A 116 30.78 28.34 4.21
N SER A 117 30.22 29.02 3.21
CA SER A 117 30.31 30.47 3.01
C SER A 117 29.00 31.02 2.46
N TRP A 118 28.83 32.34 2.53
CA TRP A 118 27.72 33.02 1.85
C TRP A 118 27.89 32.93 0.33
N GLY A 119 26.77 32.85 -0.38
CA GLY A 119 26.72 32.81 -1.85
C GLY A 119 25.48 33.51 -2.38
N GLU A 120 25.36 33.53 -3.71
CA GLU A 120 24.26 34.20 -4.42
C GLU A 120 22.89 33.49 -4.22
N PRO A 121 21.77 34.21 -4.40
CA PRO A 121 20.44 33.62 -4.36
C PRO A 121 20.19 32.70 -5.57
N ILE A 122 19.83 31.44 -5.31
CA ILE A 122 19.51 30.40 -6.30
C ILE A 122 18.01 30.05 -6.24
N GLY A 123 17.41 30.13 -5.05
CA GLY A 123 16.05 29.67 -4.82
C GLY A 123 14.99 30.46 -5.59
N ARG A 124 13.89 29.80 -5.93
CA ARG A 124 12.69 30.36 -6.57
C ARG A 124 11.45 30.23 -5.66
N VAL A 125 10.38 30.94 -5.98
CA VAL A 125 9.10 30.87 -5.26
C VAL A 125 8.18 29.83 -5.91
N LEU A 126 7.33 29.16 -5.12
CA LEU A 126 6.36 28.19 -5.65
C LEU A 126 5.17 28.88 -6.32
N GLY A 127 4.74 30.03 -5.79
CA GLY A 127 3.66 30.83 -6.39
C GLY A 127 3.97 31.13 -7.86
N ASP A 128 2.93 31.00 -8.69
CA ASP A 128 2.96 31.22 -10.15
C ASP A 128 3.95 30.34 -10.94
N SER A 129 4.58 29.36 -10.28
CA SER A 129 5.45 28.40 -10.97
C SER A 129 4.64 27.28 -11.60
N ARG A 130 5.16 26.78 -12.72
CA ARG A 130 4.70 25.53 -13.33
C ARG A 130 5.42 24.37 -12.64
N VAL A 131 4.65 23.46 -12.06
CA VAL A 131 5.12 22.23 -11.39
C VAL A 131 4.61 21.03 -12.17
#